data_AF-A0A2E9VPC3-F1
#
_entry.id   AF-A0A2E9VPC3-F1
#
_cell.length_a   1.000
_cell.length_b   1.000
_cell.length_c   1.000
_cell.angle_alpha   90.00
_cell.angle_beta   90.00
_cell.angle_gamma   90.00
#
_symmetry.space_group_name_H-M   'P 1'
#
loop_
_entity.id
_entity.type
_entity.pdbx_description
1 polymer ?
#
loop_
_entity_poly.entity_id
_entity_poly.type
_entity_poly.pdbx_seq_one_letter_code
_entity_poly.pdbx_strand_id
1 'polypeptide(L)'
;MALSMELANLIWILIATALVMLMQGGFCFLETGLVRAKNSINVAMKNLADFCIAGVLFWMVGFGLMFGQDYSGLIGTSNFFVDETNSTWLLAFFLFQLVFCGTATTIVSGAVAERMRFSGYLLLSAVVSALVYPVFGHWAWGGLVEGTGTGWLAEMGFIDFAGSTVVHSVGGWTALMTVLVVGPRLGRFTSKQKKIHGHNYPMAALGTLLLWFGWFGFNGGSTLAIDGSIPLILVNTNLSAAAGGVAGLLLSRLVHGRVEVGDIMNGVISGLVGITAACH
;
A
#
# COMPACT_ATOMS: atom_id res chain seq x y z
N MET A 1 -35.66 -9.82 -8.90
CA MET A 1 -35.30 -9.47 -7.52
C MET A 1 -34.23 -8.40 -7.60
N ALA A 2 -34.51 -7.17 -7.13
CA ALA A 2 -33.53 -6.09 -7.16
C ALA A 2 -32.46 -6.33 -6.09
N LEU A 3 -31.20 -6.03 -6.40
CA LEU A 3 -30.10 -6.06 -5.44
C LEU A 3 -30.34 -4.99 -4.37
N SER A 4 -30.26 -5.33 -3.09
CA SER A 4 -30.34 -4.32 -2.02
C SER A 4 -29.07 -3.46 -2.03
N MET A 5 -29.19 -2.19 -1.61
CA MET A 5 -28.05 -1.28 -1.56
C MET A 5 -26.95 -1.79 -0.62
N GLU A 6 -27.32 -2.37 0.52
CA GLU A 6 -26.38 -2.98 1.46
C GLU A 6 -25.56 -4.10 0.81
N LEU A 7 -26.22 -5.01 0.08
CA LEU A 7 -25.54 -6.09 -0.62
C LEU A 7 -24.67 -5.55 -1.77
N ALA A 8 -25.11 -4.51 -2.45
CA ALA A 8 -24.33 -3.85 -3.49
C ALA A 8 -23.03 -3.23 -2.93
N ASN A 9 -23.11 -2.56 -1.78
CA ASN A 9 -21.94 -2.02 -1.07
C ASN A 9 -20.96 -3.12 -0.65
N LEU A 10 -21.47 -4.23 -0.10
CA LEU A 10 -20.64 -5.39 0.26
C LEU A 10 -19.93 -5.98 -0.95
N ILE A 11 -20.64 -6.19 -2.06
CA ILE A 11 -20.06 -6.70 -3.31
C ILE A 11 -18.96 -5.74 -3.79
N TRP A 12 -19.20 -4.43 -3.75
CA TRP A 12 -18.20 -3.44 -4.14
C TRP A 12 -16.94 -3.51 -3.29
N ILE A 13 -17.07 -3.52 -1.96
CA ILE A 13 -15.92 -3.62 -1.04
C ILE A 13 -15.13 -4.92 -1.30
N LEU A 14 -15.80 -6.06 -1.52
CA LEU A 14 -15.13 -7.34 -1.77
C LEU A 14 -14.41 -7.37 -3.13
N ILE A 15 -15.01 -6.79 -4.18
CA ILE A 15 -14.35 -6.64 -5.48
C ILE A 15 -13.13 -5.72 -5.35
N ALA A 16 -13.29 -4.57 -4.68
CA ALA A 16 -12.19 -3.64 -4.43
C ALA A 16 -11.07 -4.31 -3.62
N THR A 17 -11.41 -5.10 -2.61
CA THR A 17 -10.46 -5.90 -1.82
C THR A 17 -9.67 -6.85 -2.72
N ALA A 18 -10.32 -7.58 -3.63
CA ALA A 18 -9.64 -8.50 -4.54
C ALA A 18 -8.70 -7.76 -5.51
N LEU A 19 -9.11 -6.57 -6.00
CA LEU A 19 -8.28 -5.71 -6.83
C LEU A 19 -7.05 -5.20 -6.06
N VAL A 20 -7.20 -4.79 -4.80
CA VAL A 20 -6.07 -4.35 -3.97
C VAL A 20 -5.16 -5.53 -3.61
N MET A 21 -5.72 -6.72 -3.35
CA MET A 21 -4.91 -7.91 -3.11
C MET A 21 -4.03 -8.26 -4.32
N LEU A 22 -4.48 -8.00 -5.55
CA LEU A 22 -3.67 -8.15 -6.76
C LEU A 22 -2.44 -7.23 -6.77
N MET A 23 -2.46 -6.10 -6.04
CA MET A 23 -1.29 -5.24 -5.87
C MET A 23 -0.12 -5.97 -5.20
N GLN A 24 -0.37 -6.96 -4.33
CA GLN A 24 0.69 -7.79 -3.74
C GLN A 24 1.47 -8.55 -4.81
N GLY A 25 0.77 -9.06 -5.83
CA GLY A 25 1.39 -9.60 -7.04
C GLY A 25 2.16 -8.53 -7.82
N GLY A 26 1.59 -7.33 -7.93
CA GLY A 26 2.23 -6.16 -8.54
C GLY A 26 3.58 -5.80 -7.90
N PHE A 27 3.64 -5.67 -6.56
CA PHE A 27 4.86 -5.44 -5.81
C PHE A 27 5.87 -6.57 -6.03
N CYS A 28 5.43 -7.83 -5.95
CA CYS A 28 6.30 -8.98 -6.17
C CYS A 28 6.96 -8.92 -7.55
N PHE A 29 6.20 -8.69 -8.64
CA PHE A 29 6.75 -8.57 -9.99
C PHE A 29 7.64 -7.34 -10.18
N LEU A 30 7.22 -6.19 -9.64
CA LEU A 30 7.98 -4.94 -9.70
C LEU A 30 9.37 -5.11 -9.04
N GLU A 31 9.38 -5.55 -7.79
CA GLU A 31 10.59 -5.63 -6.99
C GLU A 31 11.53 -6.73 -7.47
N THR A 32 10.99 -7.92 -7.79
CA THR A 32 11.80 -9.01 -8.33
C THR A 32 12.46 -8.57 -9.63
N GLY A 33 11.77 -7.87 -10.52
CA GLY A 33 12.32 -7.38 -11.79
C GLY A 33 13.43 -6.34 -11.61
N LEU A 34 13.31 -5.51 -10.56
CA LEU A 34 14.24 -4.41 -10.25
C LEU A 34 15.47 -4.83 -9.41
N VAL A 35 15.53 -6.06 -8.90
CA VAL A 35 16.74 -6.60 -8.26
C VAL A 35 17.63 -7.38 -9.24
N ARG A 36 18.85 -7.73 -8.80
CA ARG A 36 19.71 -8.65 -9.54
C ARG A 36 19.12 -10.06 -9.50
N ALA A 37 19.26 -10.81 -10.59
CA ALA A 37 18.68 -12.15 -10.75
C ALA A 37 18.97 -13.09 -9.58
N LYS A 38 20.19 -13.05 -9.03
CA LYS A 38 20.58 -13.89 -7.87
C LYS A 38 19.77 -13.65 -6.59
N ASN A 39 19.06 -12.53 -6.49
CA ASN A 39 18.27 -12.14 -5.32
C ASN A 39 16.76 -12.22 -5.57
N SER A 40 16.29 -12.55 -6.78
CA SER A 40 14.87 -12.51 -7.13
C SER A 40 14.03 -13.44 -6.25
N ILE A 41 14.50 -14.66 -5.99
CA ILE A 41 13.81 -15.63 -5.12
C ILE A 41 13.65 -15.07 -3.70
N ASN A 42 14.68 -14.42 -3.16
CA ASN A 42 14.61 -13.84 -1.81
C ASN A 42 13.56 -12.71 -1.74
N VAL A 43 13.44 -11.90 -2.79
CA VAL A 43 12.45 -10.80 -2.85
C VAL A 43 11.03 -11.35 -2.99
N ALA A 44 10.82 -12.35 -3.85
CA ALA A 44 9.52 -13.00 -4.00
C ALA A 44 9.06 -13.63 -2.66
N MET A 45 9.97 -14.33 -1.97
CA MET A 45 9.68 -14.90 -0.64
C MET A 45 9.34 -13.83 0.39
N LYS A 46 10.00 -12.65 0.35
CA LYS A 46 9.71 -11.54 1.25
C LYS A 46 8.30 -10.99 1.05
N ASN A 47 7.92 -10.71 -0.20
CA ASN A 47 6.58 -10.21 -0.55
C ASN A 47 5.48 -11.18 -0.12
N LEU A 48 5.69 -12.49 -0.27
CA LEU A 48 4.68 -13.46 0.18
C LEU A 48 4.63 -13.56 1.71
N ALA A 49 5.80 -13.60 2.36
CA ALA A 49 5.89 -13.78 3.80
C ALA A 49 5.40 -12.54 4.57
N ASP A 50 5.66 -11.32 4.09
CA ASP A 50 5.16 -10.12 4.73
C ASP A 50 3.65 -10.04 4.73
N PHE A 51 2.98 -10.44 3.65
CA PHE A 51 1.53 -10.43 3.58
C PHE A 51 0.93 -11.46 4.53
N CYS A 52 1.54 -12.65 4.67
CA CYS A 52 1.13 -13.63 5.68
C CYS A 52 1.27 -13.08 7.10
N ILE A 53 2.40 -12.43 7.42
CA ILE A 53 2.64 -11.82 8.74
C ILE A 53 1.66 -10.69 9.00
N ALA A 54 1.49 -9.79 8.03
CA ALA A 54 0.57 -8.67 8.13
C ALA A 54 -0.86 -9.15 8.31
N GLY A 55 -1.30 -10.18 7.57
CA GLY A 55 -2.63 -10.75 7.73
C GLY A 55 -2.91 -11.26 9.14
N VAL A 56 -1.98 -12.05 9.71
CA VAL A 56 -2.13 -12.59 11.06
C VAL A 56 -2.08 -11.47 12.12
N LEU A 57 -1.10 -10.58 12.06
CA LEU A 57 -0.91 -9.57 13.11
C LEU A 57 -1.90 -8.43 13.03
N PHE A 58 -2.30 -8.04 11.82
CA PHE A 58 -3.38 -7.07 11.65
C PHE A 58 -4.70 -7.64 12.15
N TRP A 59 -5.00 -8.92 11.90
CA TRP A 59 -6.17 -9.59 12.48
C TRP A 59 -6.13 -9.65 14.01
N MET A 60 -5.01 -10.09 14.59
CA MET A 60 -4.88 -10.26 16.04
C MET A 60 -4.93 -8.94 16.80
N VAL A 61 -4.19 -7.93 16.32
CA VAL A 61 -4.00 -6.67 17.05
C VAL A 61 -4.22 -5.43 16.19
N GLY A 62 -3.69 -5.38 14.97
CA GLY A 62 -3.61 -4.13 14.20
C GLY A 62 -4.97 -3.53 13.86
N PHE A 63 -5.96 -4.33 13.46
CA PHE A 63 -7.30 -3.86 13.14
C PHE A 63 -7.98 -3.24 14.37
N GLY A 64 -7.83 -3.86 15.53
CA GLY A 64 -8.39 -3.33 16.77
C GLY A 64 -7.69 -2.05 17.24
N LEU A 65 -6.37 -1.94 17.07
CA LEU A 65 -5.65 -0.69 17.35
C LEU A 65 -6.04 0.44 16.39
N MET A 66 -6.42 0.12 15.15
CA MET A 66 -6.76 1.10 14.12
C MET A 66 -8.23 1.54 14.17
N PHE A 67 -9.16 0.59 14.35
CA PHE A 67 -10.60 0.79 14.20
C PHE A 67 -11.43 0.32 15.41
N GLY A 68 -10.79 -0.04 16.52
CA GLY A 68 -11.45 -0.28 17.80
C GLY A 68 -11.93 1.01 18.46
N GLN A 69 -12.62 0.86 19.59
CA GLN A 69 -13.08 1.97 20.43
C GLN A 69 -11.92 2.90 20.79
N ASP A 70 -12.06 4.17 20.43
CA ASP A 70 -11.08 5.22 20.61
C ASP A 70 -10.75 5.41 22.10
N TYR A 71 -9.46 5.63 22.34
CA TYR A 71 -8.93 6.07 23.61
C TYR A 71 -8.15 7.37 23.40
N SER A 72 -8.82 8.50 23.68
CA SER A 72 -8.25 9.85 23.66
C SER A 72 -7.75 10.31 22.28
N GLY A 73 -8.33 9.82 21.20
CA GLY A 73 -7.91 10.07 19.82
C GLY A 73 -6.66 9.30 19.38
N LEU A 74 -6.04 8.50 20.26
CA LEU A 74 -4.68 7.98 20.09
C LEU A 74 -4.62 6.53 19.61
N ILE A 75 -5.52 5.67 20.07
CA ILE A 75 -5.47 4.24 19.78
C ILE A 75 -6.82 3.57 20.02
N GLY A 76 -7.14 2.55 19.21
CA GLY A 76 -8.30 1.70 19.40
C GLY A 76 -8.09 0.61 20.46
N THR A 77 -9.17 0.26 21.16
CA THR A 77 -9.16 -0.65 22.33
C THR A 77 -10.14 -1.83 22.23
N SER A 78 -10.77 -2.04 21.07
CA SER A 78 -11.70 -3.15 20.81
C SER A 78 -11.50 -3.71 19.39
N ASN A 79 -12.38 -4.60 18.91
CA ASN A 79 -12.32 -5.17 17.56
C ASN A 79 -11.05 -5.99 17.28
N PHE A 80 -10.45 -6.57 18.32
CA PHE A 80 -9.37 -7.56 18.18
C PHE A 80 -9.97 -8.91 17.78
N PHE A 81 -9.25 -9.70 16.97
CA PHE A 81 -9.66 -11.05 16.57
C PHE A 81 -11.05 -11.10 15.92
N VAL A 82 -11.29 -10.24 14.92
CA VAL A 82 -12.57 -10.22 14.17
C VAL A 82 -12.93 -11.65 13.71
N ASP A 83 -14.18 -12.06 13.96
CA ASP A 83 -14.67 -13.42 13.78
C ASP A 83 -16.11 -13.46 13.20
N GLU A 84 -16.69 -14.65 13.11
CA GLU A 84 -18.03 -14.86 12.55
C GLU A 84 -19.18 -14.19 13.33
N THR A 85 -18.93 -13.73 14.56
CA THR A 85 -19.93 -13.02 15.37
C THR A 85 -20.06 -11.55 15.00
N ASN A 86 -19.07 -11.01 14.28
CA ASN A 86 -19.11 -9.65 13.76
C ASN A 86 -20.06 -9.51 12.56
N SER A 87 -20.49 -8.28 12.28
CA SER A 87 -21.36 -8.01 11.13
C SER A 87 -20.64 -8.33 9.81
N THR A 88 -21.41 -8.71 8.79
CA THR A 88 -20.89 -8.98 7.45
C THR A 88 -20.13 -7.78 6.86
N TRP A 89 -20.60 -6.57 7.16
CA TRP A 89 -19.89 -5.35 6.76
C TRP A 89 -18.54 -5.20 7.47
N LEU A 90 -18.46 -5.46 8.78
CA LEU A 90 -17.19 -5.35 9.50
C LEU A 90 -16.17 -6.38 9.00
N LEU A 91 -16.63 -7.59 8.64
CA LEU A 91 -15.79 -8.62 8.02
C LEU A 91 -15.27 -8.20 6.65
N ALA A 92 -16.12 -7.62 5.80
CA ALA A 92 -15.71 -7.09 4.50
C ALA A 92 -14.74 -5.90 4.64
N PHE A 93 -15.02 -4.99 5.58
CA PHE A 93 -14.18 -3.84 5.89
C PHE A 93 -12.83 -4.27 6.45
N PHE A 94 -12.78 -5.26 7.34
CA PHE A 94 -11.55 -5.87 7.83
C PHE A 94 -10.68 -6.39 6.68
N LEU A 95 -11.25 -7.17 5.76
CA LEU A 95 -10.49 -7.69 4.61
C LEU A 95 -9.95 -6.57 3.72
N PHE A 96 -10.75 -5.53 3.48
CA PHE A 96 -10.33 -4.35 2.72
C PHE A 96 -9.16 -3.63 3.41
N GLN A 97 -9.24 -3.43 4.73
CA GLN A 97 -8.17 -2.78 5.49
C GLN A 97 -6.93 -3.65 5.66
N LEU A 98 -7.07 -4.97 5.70
CA LEU A 98 -5.95 -5.92 5.73
C LEU A 98 -5.08 -5.77 4.49
N VAL A 99 -5.68 -5.62 3.31
CA VAL A 99 -4.91 -5.46 2.06
C VAL A 99 -4.23 -4.09 1.96
N PHE A 100 -4.73 -3.07 2.66
CA PHE A 100 -4.03 -1.77 2.84
C PHE A 100 -2.85 -1.90 3.81
N CYS A 101 -3.03 -2.59 4.95
CA CYS A 101 -1.95 -2.90 5.87
C CYS A 101 -0.83 -3.69 5.19
N GLY A 102 -1.18 -4.70 4.39
CA GLY A 102 -0.23 -5.45 3.57
C GLY A 102 0.52 -4.54 2.59
N THR A 103 -0.17 -3.60 1.95
CA THR A 103 0.43 -2.60 1.05
C THR A 103 1.42 -1.69 1.78
N ALA A 104 1.06 -1.14 2.94
CA ALA A 104 1.96 -0.31 3.74
C ALA A 104 3.23 -1.07 4.16
N THR A 105 3.05 -2.35 4.51
CA THR A 105 4.14 -3.23 4.95
C THR A 105 5.09 -3.58 3.80
N THR A 106 4.55 -3.96 2.64
CA THR A 106 5.34 -4.47 1.51
C THR A 106 6.19 -3.39 0.82
N ILE A 107 5.80 -2.10 0.90
CA ILE A 107 6.60 -0.96 0.41
C ILE A 107 8.06 -1.03 0.90
N VAL A 108 8.28 -1.55 2.11
CA VAL A 108 9.61 -1.64 2.68
C VAL A 108 10.47 -2.71 1.99
N SER A 109 9.88 -3.81 1.48
CA SER A 109 10.57 -4.94 0.82
C SER A 109 11.52 -4.45 -0.27
N GLY A 110 10.99 -3.74 -1.27
CA GLY A 110 11.74 -3.25 -2.41
C GLY A 110 12.83 -2.29 -2.00
N ALA A 111 12.54 -1.45 -0.99
CA ALA A 111 13.50 -0.50 -0.46
C ALA A 111 14.70 -1.21 0.16
N VAL A 112 14.54 -2.32 0.89
CA VAL A 112 15.62 -3.03 1.61
C VAL A 112 16.19 -4.24 0.87
N ALA A 113 15.69 -4.52 -0.34
CA ALA A 113 16.05 -5.68 -1.12
C ALA A 113 17.58 -5.83 -1.30
N GLU A 114 18.04 -7.08 -1.38
CA GLU A 114 19.45 -7.48 -1.57
C GLU A 114 20.43 -7.23 -0.41
N ARG A 115 20.03 -6.60 0.71
CA ARG A 115 20.95 -6.40 1.86
C ARG A 115 20.37 -6.63 3.26
N MET A 116 19.05 -6.68 3.41
CA MET A 116 18.44 -7.02 4.70
C MET A 116 18.29 -8.54 4.84
N ARG A 117 18.70 -9.09 5.99
CA ARG A 117 18.45 -10.48 6.37
C ARG A 117 16.95 -10.75 6.42
N PHE A 118 16.54 -11.95 6.01
CA PHE A 118 15.13 -12.33 5.95
C PHE A 118 14.41 -12.23 7.30
N SER A 119 15.02 -12.74 8.38
CA SER A 119 14.45 -12.66 9.73
C SER A 119 14.25 -11.22 10.21
N GLY A 120 15.20 -10.33 9.91
CA GLY A 120 15.06 -8.91 10.22
C GLY A 120 13.90 -8.26 9.45
N TYR A 121 13.69 -8.69 8.20
CA TYR A 121 12.55 -8.23 7.41
C TYR A 121 11.22 -8.70 8.01
N LEU A 122 11.11 -9.97 8.42
CA LEU A 122 9.89 -10.49 9.06
C LEU A 122 9.56 -9.75 10.36
N LEU A 123 10.56 -9.44 11.18
CA LEU A 123 10.36 -8.64 12.40
C LEU A 123 9.88 -7.24 12.07
N LEU A 124 10.45 -6.61 11.04
CA LEU A 124 10.00 -5.29 10.60
C LEU A 124 8.56 -5.33 10.09
N SER A 125 8.21 -6.31 9.25
CA SER A 125 6.84 -6.52 8.79
C SER A 125 5.87 -6.70 9.95
N ALA A 126 6.28 -7.42 10.99
CA ALA A 126 5.49 -7.59 12.20
C ALA A 126 5.26 -6.28 12.95
N VAL A 127 6.31 -5.48 13.16
CA VAL A 127 6.21 -4.18 13.84
C VAL A 127 5.35 -3.18 13.04
N VAL A 128 5.50 -3.16 11.71
CA VAL A 128 4.73 -2.26 10.86
C VAL A 128 3.25 -2.60 10.89
N SER A 129 2.90 -3.88 10.65
CA SER A 129 1.51 -4.32 10.57
C SER A 129 0.79 -4.35 11.93
N ALA A 130 1.51 -4.63 13.02
CA ALA A 130 0.93 -4.71 14.36
C ALA A 130 0.88 -3.37 15.09
N LEU A 131 1.72 -2.39 14.73
CA LEU A 131 1.89 -1.18 15.53
C LEU A 131 2.00 0.11 14.69
N VAL A 132 3.02 0.24 13.85
CA VAL A 132 3.32 1.54 13.18
C VAL A 132 2.17 1.98 12.27
N TYR A 133 1.73 1.10 11.38
CA TYR A 133 0.61 1.36 10.48
C TYR A 133 -0.72 1.58 11.24
N PRO A 134 -1.18 0.65 12.10
CA PRO A 134 -2.49 0.80 12.72
C PRO A 134 -2.60 1.97 13.70
N VAL A 135 -1.52 2.33 14.42
CA VAL A 135 -1.53 3.49 15.33
C VAL A 135 -1.68 4.79 14.55
N PHE A 136 -0.89 5.00 13.49
CA PHE A 136 -1.06 6.18 12.64
C PHE A 136 -2.41 6.16 11.91
N GLY A 137 -2.83 4.97 11.46
CA GLY A 137 -4.13 4.73 10.88
C GLY A 137 -5.28 5.14 11.79
N HIS A 138 -5.18 4.88 13.10
CA HIS A 138 -6.17 5.32 14.07
C HIS A 138 -6.27 6.84 14.13
N TRP A 139 -5.13 7.54 14.13
CA TRP A 139 -5.12 9.01 14.20
C TRP A 139 -5.88 9.62 13.02
N ALA A 140 -5.67 9.09 11.82
CA ALA A 140 -6.19 9.65 10.57
C ALA A 140 -7.56 9.08 10.15
N TRP A 141 -7.86 7.82 10.46
CA TRP A 141 -9.05 7.08 10.01
C TRP A 141 -9.83 6.41 11.15
N GLY A 142 -9.47 6.65 12.40
CA GLY A 142 -10.30 6.27 13.55
C GLY A 142 -11.69 6.89 13.42
N GLY A 143 -12.72 6.09 13.68
CA GLY A 143 -14.13 6.49 13.54
C GLY A 143 -14.80 6.09 12.23
N LEU A 144 -14.08 5.42 11.30
CA LEU A 144 -14.70 4.80 10.12
C LEU A 144 -15.61 3.62 10.46
N VAL A 145 -15.39 2.97 11.61
CA VAL A 145 -16.34 2.00 12.16
C VAL A 145 -17.33 2.76 13.04
N GLU A 146 -18.62 2.60 12.76
CA GLU A 146 -19.66 3.33 13.48
C GLU A 146 -19.57 3.11 15.00
N GLY A 147 -19.65 4.20 15.76
CA GLY A 147 -19.67 4.16 17.22
C GLY A 147 -18.32 3.92 17.90
N THR A 148 -17.19 4.02 17.20
CA THR A 148 -15.85 3.83 17.80
C THR A 148 -15.11 5.11 18.16
N GLY A 149 -15.65 6.30 17.89
CA GLY A 149 -14.95 7.57 18.17
C GLY A 149 -13.87 7.90 17.13
N THR A 150 -13.44 9.15 17.09
CA THR A 150 -12.62 9.70 16.00
C THR A 150 -11.17 9.90 16.44
N GLY A 151 -10.21 9.56 15.57
CA GLY A 151 -8.80 9.82 15.84
C GLY A 151 -8.46 11.31 15.83
N TRP A 152 -7.41 11.71 16.56
CA TRP A 152 -7.11 13.13 16.77
C TRP A 152 -6.76 13.90 15.48
N LEU A 153 -6.11 13.26 14.49
CA LEU A 153 -5.83 13.92 13.20
C LEU A 153 -7.12 14.11 12.40
N ALA A 154 -7.98 13.08 12.38
CA ALA A 154 -9.28 13.16 11.73
C ALA A 154 -10.15 14.26 12.37
N GLU A 155 -10.15 14.38 13.69
CA GLU A 155 -10.86 15.44 14.42
C GLU A 155 -10.35 16.84 14.07
N MET A 156 -9.04 16.98 13.81
CA MET A 156 -8.45 18.22 13.31
C MET A 156 -8.76 18.52 11.83
N GLY A 157 -9.47 17.64 11.12
CA GLY A 157 -9.79 17.78 9.71
C GLY A 157 -8.69 17.32 8.75
N PHE A 158 -7.80 16.42 9.19
CA PHE A 158 -6.84 15.76 8.30
C PHE A 158 -7.59 14.91 7.27
N ILE A 159 -7.27 15.11 5.98
CA ILE A 159 -7.88 14.39 4.87
C ILE A 159 -6.83 13.54 4.18
N ASP A 160 -7.11 12.25 4.10
CA ASP A 160 -6.39 11.30 3.28
C ASP A 160 -7.37 10.24 2.80
N PHE A 161 -7.91 10.40 1.59
CA PHE A 161 -9.07 9.62 1.14
C PHE A 161 -8.80 8.11 1.10
N ALA A 162 -7.71 7.69 0.45
CA ALA A 162 -7.38 6.28 0.31
C ALA A 162 -5.97 5.93 0.85
N GLY A 163 -5.18 6.88 1.35
CA GLY A 163 -3.91 6.56 2.04
C GLY A 163 -2.63 7.01 1.34
N SER A 164 -2.55 8.19 0.70
CA SER A 164 -1.25 8.75 0.28
C SER A 164 -0.31 8.91 1.49
N THR A 165 -0.86 9.27 2.64
CA THR A 165 -0.13 9.39 3.88
C THR A 165 -0.18 8.09 4.67
N VAL A 166 -1.39 7.64 5.02
CA VAL A 166 -1.64 6.51 5.94
C VAL A 166 -0.98 5.22 5.45
N VAL A 167 -1.01 4.95 4.15
CA VAL A 167 -0.39 3.75 3.56
C VAL A 167 1.00 4.10 3.00
N HIS A 168 1.05 4.99 2.00
CA HIS A 168 2.26 5.16 1.20
C HIS A 168 3.36 5.94 1.91
N SER A 169 3.02 7.04 2.60
CA SER A 169 4.03 7.82 3.33
C SER A 169 4.51 7.08 4.58
N VAL A 170 3.63 6.43 5.35
CA VAL A 170 4.03 5.58 6.49
C VAL A 170 4.98 4.47 6.02
N GLY A 171 4.63 3.74 4.96
CA GLY A 171 5.51 2.73 4.35
C GLY A 171 6.83 3.33 3.85
N GLY A 172 6.77 4.48 3.18
CA GLY A 172 7.94 5.19 2.63
C GLY A 172 8.91 5.71 3.69
N TRP A 173 8.41 6.29 4.78
CA TRP A 173 9.24 6.75 5.90
C TRP A 173 9.85 5.57 6.66
N THR A 174 9.08 4.50 6.86
CA THR A 174 9.60 3.25 7.43
C THR A 174 10.71 2.67 6.56
N ALA A 175 10.51 2.66 5.24
CA ALA A 175 11.50 2.24 4.28
C ALA A 175 12.78 3.10 4.34
N LEU A 176 12.64 4.43 4.37
CA LEU A 176 13.76 5.34 4.48
C LEU A 176 14.57 5.07 5.76
N MET A 177 13.91 5.01 6.91
CA MET A 177 14.57 4.76 8.20
C MET A 177 15.29 3.40 8.19
N THR A 178 14.66 2.38 7.63
CA THR A 178 15.28 1.05 7.52
C THR A 178 16.51 1.08 6.60
N VAL A 179 16.45 1.80 5.49
CA VAL A 179 17.60 1.96 4.57
C VAL A 179 18.75 2.72 5.23
N LEU A 180 18.46 3.73 6.06
CA LEU A 180 19.50 4.46 6.81
C LEU A 180 20.23 3.55 7.82
N VAL A 181 19.51 2.62 8.45
CA VAL A 181 20.10 1.66 9.42
C VAL A 181 20.87 0.54 8.72
N VAL A 182 20.28 -0.08 7.68
CA VAL A 182 20.91 -1.22 6.98
C VAL A 182 22.03 -0.76 6.04
N GLY A 183 21.97 0.47 5.57
CA GLY A 183 22.97 1.07 4.69
C GLY A 183 22.82 0.69 3.20
N PRO A 184 23.76 1.18 2.37
CA PRO A 184 23.71 0.99 0.93
C PRO A 184 24.02 -0.43 0.50
N ARG A 185 23.50 -0.83 -0.68
CA ARG A 185 23.90 -2.07 -1.33
C ARG A 185 25.41 -2.07 -1.60
N LEU A 186 26.07 -3.19 -1.29
CA LEU A 186 27.48 -3.39 -1.64
C LEU A 186 27.69 -3.13 -3.15
N GLY A 187 28.65 -2.26 -3.46
CA GLY A 187 28.98 -1.85 -4.83
C GLY A 187 28.21 -0.63 -5.36
N ARG A 188 27.20 -0.10 -4.65
CA ARG A 188 26.37 1.03 -5.13
C ARG A 188 27.12 2.35 -5.22
N PHE A 189 27.99 2.62 -4.25
CA PHE A 189 28.75 3.87 -4.09
C PHE A 189 30.26 3.59 -4.17
N THR A 190 30.69 3.03 -5.30
CA THR A 190 32.12 2.84 -5.59
C THR A 190 32.68 3.99 -6.41
N SER A 191 34.00 4.11 -6.49
CA SER A 191 34.70 5.13 -7.30
C SER A 191 34.33 5.10 -8.79
N LYS A 192 33.77 3.99 -9.29
CA LYS A 192 33.28 3.84 -10.67
C LYS A 192 31.75 3.99 -10.82
N GLN A 193 31.05 4.54 -9.82
CA GLN A 193 29.59 4.81 -9.77
C GLN A 193 28.74 4.00 -10.77
N LYS A 194 28.67 2.67 -10.61
CA LYS A 194 27.80 1.85 -11.46
C LYS A 194 26.39 1.81 -10.87
N LYS A 195 25.40 2.28 -11.65
CA LYS A 195 23.98 2.03 -11.37
C LYS A 195 23.77 0.51 -11.29
N ILE A 196 23.15 0.03 -10.22
CA ILE A 196 22.73 -1.37 -10.11
C ILE A 196 21.40 -1.47 -10.86
N HIS A 197 21.41 -2.15 -12.00
CA HIS A 197 20.21 -2.35 -12.82
C HIS A 197 19.44 -3.59 -12.36
N GLY A 198 18.12 -3.51 -12.50
CA GLY A 198 17.24 -4.67 -12.43
C GLY A 198 17.56 -5.68 -13.53
N HIS A 199 17.26 -6.94 -13.27
CA HIS A 199 17.56 -8.03 -14.19
C HIS A 199 16.46 -8.28 -15.24
N ASN A 200 15.23 -7.78 -15.01
CA ASN A 200 14.09 -8.02 -15.90
C ASN A 200 13.08 -6.86 -15.85
N TYR A 201 13.26 -5.87 -16.71
CA TYR A 201 12.36 -4.70 -16.81
C TYR A 201 10.96 -5.04 -17.37
N PRO A 202 10.78 -5.96 -18.33
CA PRO A 202 9.44 -6.41 -18.71
C PRO A 202 8.62 -6.95 -17.53
N MET A 203 9.26 -7.73 -16.65
CA MET A 203 8.63 -8.22 -15.43
C MET A 203 8.29 -7.07 -14.46
N ALA A 204 9.20 -6.10 -14.29
CA ALA A 204 8.92 -4.93 -13.48
C ALA A 204 7.78 -4.06 -14.04
N ALA A 205 7.70 -3.93 -15.36
CA ALA A 205 6.64 -3.20 -16.05
C ALA A 205 5.28 -3.90 -15.88
N LEU A 206 5.24 -5.23 -15.96
CA LEU A 206 4.03 -6.00 -15.63
C LEU A 206 3.59 -5.74 -14.18
N GLY A 207 4.53 -5.75 -13.23
CA GLY A 207 4.24 -5.39 -11.84
C GLY A 207 3.62 -3.99 -11.71
N THR A 208 4.17 -3.01 -12.41
CA THR A 208 3.63 -1.63 -12.44
C THR A 208 2.21 -1.57 -12.99
N LEU A 209 1.91 -2.33 -14.06
CA LEU A 209 0.56 -2.40 -14.63
C LEU A 209 -0.44 -3.09 -13.69
N LEU A 210 -0.03 -4.14 -12.99
CA LEU A 210 -0.86 -4.79 -11.97
C LEU A 210 -1.13 -3.86 -10.78
N LEU A 211 -0.14 -3.08 -10.36
CA LEU A 211 -0.33 -2.04 -9.34
C LEU A 211 -1.33 -0.99 -9.79
N TRP A 212 -1.20 -0.47 -11.03
CA TRP A 212 -2.18 0.47 -11.60
C TRP A 212 -3.58 -0.14 -11.61
N PHE A 213 -3.73 -1.36 -12.12
CA PHE A 213 -5.04 -2.02 -12.15
C PHE A 213 -5.63 -2.23 -10.74
N GLY A 214 -4.82 -2.66 -9.77
CA GLY A 214 -5.26 -2.80 -8.38
C GLY A 214 -5.65 -1.46 -7.73
N TRP A 215 -5.03 -0.36 -8.17
CA TRP A 215 -5.33 0.98 -7.67
C TRP A 215 -6.75 1.46 -7.95
N PHE A 216 -7.43 0.90 -8.95
CA PHE A 216 -8.86 1.15 -9.15
C PHE A 216 -9.69 0.63 -7.97
N GLY A 217 -9.31 -0.52 -7.39
CA GLY A 217 -9.90 -1.01 -6.15
C GLY A 217 -9.45 -0.21 -4.93
N PHE A 218 -8.18 0.20 -4.89
CA PHE A 218 -7.62 0.97 -3.78
C PHE A 218 -8.35 2.30 -3.59
N ASN A 219 -8.45 3.10 -4.65
CA ASN A 219 -9.12 4.40 -4.60
C ASN A 219 -10.65 4.24 -4.66
N GLY A 220 -11.16 3.47 -5.64
CA GLY A 220 -12.60 3.31 -5.80
C GLY A 220 -13.28 2.64 -4.60
N GLY A 221 -12.63 1.65 -3.98
CA GLY A 221 -13.15 0.96 -2.81
C GLY A 221 -13.16 1.81 -1.54
N SER A 222 -12.36 2.88 -1.50
CA SER A 222 -12.27 3.78 -0.33
C SER A 222 -13.51 4.66 -0.16
N THR A 223 -14.47 4.61 -1.10
CA THR A 223 -15.84 5.13 -0.87
C THR A 223 -16.62 4.31 0.16
N LEU A 224 -16.24 3.04 0.39
CA LEU A 224 -16.93 2.08 1.27
C LEU A 224 -18.41 1.81 0.90
N ALA A 225 -18.87 2.34 -0.23
CA ALA A 225 -20.22 2.22 -0.75
C ALA A 225 -20.22 2.40 -2.27
N ILE A 226 -21.24 1.84 -2.94
CA ILE A 226 -21.46 2.09 -4.36
C ILE A 226 -22.29 3.36 -4.54
N ASP A 227 -21.68 4.40 -5.10
CA ASP A 227 -22.35 5.67 -5.37
C ASP A 227 -21.84 6.34 -6.65
N GLY A 228 -22.41 7.50 -6.97
CA GLY A 228 -22.09 8.26 -8.18
C GLY A 228 -20.70 8.90 -8.22
N SER A 229 -19.93 8.88 -7.12
CA SER A 229 -18.58 9.45 -7.07
C SER A 229 -17.52 8.51 -7.66
N ILE A 230 -17.76 7.19 -7.63
CA ILE A 230 -16.79 6.17 -8.08
C ILE A 230 -16.27 6.44 -9.50
N PRO A 231 -17.09 6.72 -10.52
CA PRO A 231 -16.56 6.98 -11.87
C PRO A 231 -15.55 8.13 -11.92
N LEU A 232 -15.79 9.22 -11.18
CA LEU A 232 -14.86 10.35 -11.12
C LEU A 232 -13.55 9.94 -10.42
N ILE A 233 -13.64 9.21 -9.31
CA ILE A 233 -12.49 8.66 -8.59
C ILE A 233 -11.60 7.82 -9.50
N LEU A 234 -12.20 6.94 -10.30
CA LEU A 234 -11.46 6.07 -11.20
C LEU A 234 -10.84 6.86 -12.37
N VAL A 235 -11.53 7.87 -12.89
CA VAL A 235 -10.98 8.78 -13.92
C VAL A 235 -9.79 9.55 -13.38
N ASN A 236 -9.91 10.16 -12.19
CA ASN A 236 -8.82 10.89 -11.55
C ASN A 236 -7.61 9.99 -11.29
N THR A 237 -7.85 8.78 -10.79
CA THR A 237 -6.81 7.76 -10.57
C THR A 237 -6.06 7.43 -11.86
N ASN A 238 -6.80 7.15 -12.93
CA ASN A 238 -6.22 6.80 -14.24
C ASN A 238 -5.44 7.96 -14.87
N LEU A 239 -6.00 9.17 -14.84
CA LEU A 239 -5.35 10.35 -15.41
C LEU A 239 -4.08 10.71 -14.65
N SER A 240 -4.08 10.60 -13.31
CA SER A 240 -2.87 10.85 -12.52
C SER A 240 -1.76 9.84 -12.83
N ALA A 241 -2.09 8.56 -12.94
CA ALA A 241 -1.14 7.51 -13.33
C ALA A 241 -0.52 7.78 -14.72
N ALA A 242 -1.37 8.11 -15.71
CA ALA A 242 -0.95 8.43 -17.07
C ALA A 242 -0.09 9.70 -17.12
N ALA A 243 -0.53 10.78 -16.47
CA ALA A 243 0.21 12.03 -16.38
C ALA A 243 1.56 11.85 -15.67
N GLY A 244 1.60 11.07 -14.60
CA GLY A 244 2.82 10.68 -13.89
C GLY A 244 3.78 9.90 -14.80
N GLY A 245 3.28 8.94 -15.58
CA GLY A 245 4.09 8.21 -16.57
C GLY A 245 4.65 9.09 -17.68
N VAL A 246 3.85 10.02 -18.22
CA VAL A 246 4.30 11.01 -19.20
C VAL A 246 5.34 11.94 -18.60
N ALA A 247 5.13 12.42 -17.38
CA ALA A 247 6.10 13.24 -16.65
C ALA A 247 7.42 12.47 -16.45
N GLY A 248 7.35 11.20 -16.05
CA GLY A 248 8.52 10.31 -15.95
C GLY A 248 9.26 10.15 -17.27
N LEU A 249 8.56 9.99 -18.38
CA LEU A 249 9.15 9.91 -19.73
C LEU A 249 9.88 11.21 -20.10
N LEU A 250 9.22 12.36 -19.91
CA LEU A 250 9.78 13.67 -20.24
C LEU A 250 10.99 13.98 -19.38
N LEU A 251 10.89 13.79 -18.06
CA LEU A 251 12.00 14.00 -17.12
C LEU A 251 13.17 13.07 -17.42
N SER A 252 12.92 11.80 -17.76
CA SER A 252 13.97 10.86 -18.16
C SER A 252 14.76 11.38 -19.35
N ARG A 253 14.06 11.84 -20.41
CA ARG A 253 14.70 12.43 -21.59
C ARG A 253 15.48 13.70 -21.27
N LEU A 254 14.96 14.56 -20.40
CA LEU A 254 15.61 15.82 -20.00
C LEU A 254 16.88 15.59 -19.15
N VAL A 255 16.84 14.65 -18.20
CA VAL A 255 17.93 14.41 -17.25
C VAL A 255 18.99 13.46 -17.82
N HIS A 256 18.58 12.44 -18.57
CA HIS A 256 19.47 11.39 -19.06
C HIS A 256 19.79 11.49 -20.55
N GLY A 257 19.12 12.39 -21.28
CA GLY A 257 19.24 12.45 -22.74
C GLY A 257 18.65 11.23 -23.46
N ARG A 258 17.94 10.34 -22.77
CA ARG A 258 17.26 9.15 -23.31
C ARG A 258 16.15 8.70 -22.36
N VAL A 259 15.22 7.89 -22.85
CA VAL A 259 14.13 7.38 -22.04
C VAL A 259 14.55 6.08 -21.35
N GLU A 260 14.40 6.03 -20.02
CA GLU A 260 14.61 4.84 -19.20
C GLU A 260 13.26 4.31 -18.68
N VAL A 261 13.02 3.01 -18.84
CA VAL A 261 11.76 2.37 -18.41
C VAL A 261 11.50 2.56 -16.91
N GLY A 262 12.55 2.56 -16.10
CA GLY A 262 12.45 2.79 -14.65
C GLY A 262 11.82 4.12 -14.28
N ASP A 263 12.11 5.19 -15.02
CA ASP A 263 11.60 6.53 -14.71
C ASP A 263 10.13 6.66 -15.09
N ILE A 264 9.69 6.00 -16.17
CA ILE A 264 8.28 5.89 -16.53
C ILE A 264 7.52 5.14 -15.44
N MET A 265 8.01 3.97 -15.01
CA MET A 265 7.37 3.17 -13.96
C MET A 265 7.26 3.96 -12.65
N ASN A 266 8.33 4.63 -12.22
CA ASN A 266 8.32 5.48 -11.04
C ASN A 266 7.35 6.66 -11.20
N GLY A 267 7.27 7.26 -12.39
CA GLY A 267 6.32 8.32 -12.69
C GLY A 267 4.87 7.86 -12.55
N VAL A 268 4.52 6.70 -13.13
CA VAL A 268 3.19 6.09 -12.99
C VAL A 268 2.85 5.86 -11.51
N ILE A 269 3.74 5.20 -10.77
CA ILE A 269 3.51 4.87 -9.35
C ILE A 269 3.43 6.15 -8.51
N SER A 270 4.26 7.15 -8.78
CA SER A 270 4.22 8.43 -8.05
C SER A 270 2.92 9.19 -8.29
N GLY A 271 2.40 9.19 -9.53
CA GLY A 271 1.08 9.76 -9.84
C GLY A 271 -0.05 9.03 -9.12
N LEU A 272 -0.01 7.70 -9.10
CA LEU A 272 -0.96 6.87 -8.35
C LEU A 272 -0.91 7.17 -6.85
N VAL A 273 0.28 7.18 -6.23
CA VAL A 273 0.47 7.54 -4.82
C VAL A 273 -0.02 8.96 -4.52
N GLY A 274 0.27 9.92 -5.40
CA GLY A 274 -0.08 11.32 -5.18
C GLY A 274 -1.57 11.60 -5.21
N ILE A 275 -2.33 10.93 -6.07
CA ILE A 275 -3.78 11.15 -6.20
C ILE A 275 -4.61 10.41 -5.16
N THR A 276 -4.04 9.39 -4.49
CA THR A 276 -4.72 8.57 -3.47
C THR A 276 -5.38 9.41 -2.35
N ALA A 277 -4.81 10.55 -1.96
CA ALA A 277 -5.40 11.41 -0.92
C ALA A 277 -6.62 12.22 -1.39
N ALA A 278 -6.78 12.45 -2.70
CA ALA A 278 -7.66 13.49 -3.23
C ALA A 278 -8.36 13.09 -4.55
N CYS A 279 -8.61 11.81 -4.77
CA CYS A 279 -9.27 11.34 -6.00
C CYS A 279 -10.79 11.50 -6.01
N HIS A 280 -11.43 11.77 -4.87
CA HIS A 280 -12.88 11.95 -4.70
C HIS A 280 -13.40 13.32 -5.14
#